data_AF-A0A843GTA9-F1
#
_entry.id   AF-A0A843GTA9-F1
#
_cell.length_a   1.000
_cell.length_b   1.000
_cell.length_c   1.000
_cell.angle_alpha   90.00
_cell.angle_beta   90.00
_cell.angle_gamma   90.00
#
_symmetry.space_group_name_H-M   'P 1'
#
loop_
_entity.id
_entity.type
_entity.pdbx_description
1 polymer ?
#
loop_
_entity_poly.entity_id
_entity_poly.type
_entity_poly.pdbx_seq_one_letter_code
_entity_poly.pdbx_strand_id
1 'polypeptide(L)'
;MNLVVGTKIKAGSMTLDNGKDVDWDKCRISLVVDGVPDTFGKSAEIIMIKKDDFKRITGLDYKDHMQLVDKEVAINYTLVENKPVLSSLRIVSPGK
;
A
#
# COMPACT_ATOMS: atom_id res chain seq x y z
N MET A 1 14.11 -0.12 -6.21
CA MET A 1 12.75 -0.67 -6.41
C MET A 1 12.20 -1.12 -5.07
N ASN A 2 10.88 -1.06 -4.88
CA ASN A 2 10.25 -1.41 -3.59
C ASN A 2 9.77 -2.86 -3.64
N LEU A 3 10.22 -3.70 -2.73
CA LEU A 3 9.72 -5.07 -2.61
C LEU A 3 8.63 -5.13 -1.55
N VAL A 4 7.46 -5.66 -1.89
CA VAL A 4 6.42 -5.94 -0.87
C VAL A 4 6.79 -7.20 -0.11
N VAL A 5 6.99 -7.07 1.20
CA VAL A 5 7.35 -8.20 2.07
C VAL A 5 6.19 -8.70 2.92
N GLY A 6 5.06 -7.99 2.90
CA GLY A 6 3.89 -8.40 3.65
C GLY A 6 2.71 -7.47 3.45
N THR A 7 1.52 -8.03 3.65
CA THR A 7 0.27 -7.27 3.68
C THR A 7 -0.57 -7.69 4.87
N LYS A 8 -1.34 -6.76 5.43
CA LYS A 8 -2.25 -7.06 6.54
C LYS A 8 -3.53 -6.22 6.42
N ILE A 9 -4.67 -6.89 6.44
CA ILE A 9 -5.96 -6.23 6.63
C ILE A 9 -6.09 -5.86 8.11
N LYS A 10 -6.33 -4.57 8.37
CA LYS A 10 -6.68 -4.08 9.69
C LYS A 10 -8.05 -3.44 9.61
N ALA A 11 -9.03 -4.08 10.26
CA ALA A 11 -10.28 -3.42 10.59
C ALA A 11 -9.99 -2.26 11.53
N GLY A 12 -10.65 -1.14 11.30
CA GLY A 12 -10.58 0.03 12.16
C GLY A 12 -11.86 0.84 11.99
N SER A 13 -12.03 1.86 12.80
CA SER A 13 -13.08 2.85 12.64
C SER A 13 -12.46 4.25 12.63
N MET A 14 -13.13 5.17 11.94
CA MET A 14 -12.83 6.60 11.98
C MET A 14 -14.13 7.33 12.27
N THR A 15 -14.10 8.21 13.27
CA THR A 15 -15.15 9.20 13.47
C THR A 15 -14.90 10.33 12.48
N LEU A 16 -15.83 10.57 11.59
CA LEU A 16 -15.80 11.70 10.66
C LEU A 16 -16.06 13.01 11.41
N ASP A 17 -15.75 14.16 10.78
CA ASP A 17 -15.98 15.49 11.37
C ASP A 17 -17.46 15.77 11.69
N ASN A 18 -18.38 15.02 11.09
CA ASN A 18 -19.82 15.07 11.37
C ASN A 18 -20.25 14.12 12.52
N GLY A 19 -19.31 13.51 13.23
CA GLY A 19 -19.56 12.62 14.36
C GLY A 19 -20.00 11.20 13.99
N LYS A 20 -20.07 10.85 12.70
CA LYS A 20 -20.42 9.50 12.27
C LYS A 20 -19.20 8.58 12.34
N ASP A 21 -19.34 7.47 13.05
CA ASP A 21 -18.38 6.37 12.99
C ASP A 21 -18.55 5.59 11.69
N VAL A 22 -17.44 5.42 10.98
CA VAL A 22 -17.37 4.62 9.76
C VAL A 22 -16.37 3.51 9.97
N ASP A 23 -16.84 2.27 9.81
CA ASP A 23 -15.98 1.10 9.72
C ASP A 23 -15.05 1.26 8.51
N TRP A 24 -13.77 1.41 8.82
CA TRP A 24 -12.71 1.77 7.91
C TRP A 24 -11.64 0.67 7.87
N ASP A 25 -11.85 -0.31 7.00
CA ASP A 25 -10.85 -1.33 6.67
C ASP A 25 -9.67 -0.70 5.91
N LYS A 26 -8.44 -0.92 6.41
CA LYS A 26 -7.20 -0.51 5.74
C LYS A 26 -6.36 -1.74 5.42
N CYS A 27 -5.87 -1.83 4.17
CA CYS A 27 -4.77 -2.73 3.86
C CYS A 27 -3.45 -2.02 4.17
N ARG A 28 -2.66 -2.60 5.07
CA ARG A 28 -1.28 -2.21 5.32
C ARG A 28 -0.37 -3.00 4.40
N ILE A 29 0.46 -2.31 3.64
CA ILE A 29 1.47 -2.91 2.76
C ILE A 29 2.84 -2.53 3.32
N SER A 30 3.63 -3.54 3.67
CA SER A 30 4.99 -3.38 4.15
C SER A 30 5.97 -3.53 2.99
N LEU A 31 6.83 -2.52 2.82
CA LEU A 31 7.77 -2.42 1.72
C LEU A 31 9.20 -2.40 2.23
N VAL A 32 10.10 -3.02 1.49
CA VAL A 32 11.54 -2.81 1.61
C VAL A 32 11.97 -1.83 0.54
N VAL A 33 12.51 -0.69 0.96
CA VAL A 33 13.15 0.30 0.11
C VAL A 33 14.66 0.05 0.23
N ASP A 34 15.31 -0.26 -0.89
CA ASP A 34 16.72 -0.68 -1.05
C ASP A 34 17.00 -2.20 -1.01
N GLY A 35 17.32 -2.69 -2.21
CA GLY A 35 17.53 -4.09 -2.56
C GLY A 35 19.00 -4.50 -2.47
N VAL A 36 19.52 -4.63 -1.25
CA VAL A 36 20.64 -5.55 -1.01
C VAL A 36 20.06 -6.79 -0.33
N PRO A 37 20.08 -7.97 -0.96
CA PRO A 37 19.82 -9.23 -0.27
C PRO A 37 20.77 -9.34 0.93
N ASP A 38 20.27 -9.79 2.10
CA ASP A 38 21.08 -10.21 3.26
C ASP A 38 21.70 -9.14 4.20
N THR A 39 21.19 -7.91 4.25
CA THR A 39 21.56 -6.93 5.30
C THR A 39 20.46 -6.72 6.35
N PHE A 40 20.82 -6.84 7.63
CA PHE A 40 19.99 -6.38 8.76
C PHE A 40 19.94 -4.85 8.79
N GLY A 41 18.74 -4.26 8.74
CA GLY A 41 18.54 -2.79 8.85
C GLY A 41 17.83 -2.10 7.68
N LYS A 42 16.96 -2.79 6.93
CA LYS A 42 16.23 -2.20 5.80
C LYS A 42 15.21 -1.15 6.23
N SER A 43 15.14 -0.03 5.50
CA SER A 43 14.08 0.97 5.63
C SER A 43 12.74 0.33 5.24
N ALA A 44 11.86 0.18 6.21
CA ALA A 44 10.52 -0.33 6.00
C ALA A 44 9.54 0.83 5.83
N GLU A 45 8.92 0.94 4.65
CA GLU A 45 7.80 1.86 4.45
C GLU A 45 6.48 1.10 4.65
N ILE A 46 5.52 1.74 5.34
CA ILE A 46 4.18 1.20 5.51
C ILE A 46 3.21 2.09 4.76
N ILE A 47 2.60 1.53 3.73
CA ILE A 47 1.51 2.18 3.00
C ILE A 47 0.18 1.70 3.53
N MET A 48 -0.73 2.64 3.78
CA MET A 48 -2.10 2.34 4.19
C MET A 48 -3.06 2.70 3.06
N ILE A 49 -3.76 1.70 2.53
CA ILE A 49 -4.76 1.89 1.48
C ILE A 49 -6.15 1.60 2.03
N LYS A 50 -7.08 2.52 1.79
CA LYS A 50 -8.50 2.37 2.11
C LYS A 50 -9.08 1.24 1.25
N LYS A 51 -9.94 0.40 1.81
CA LYS A 51 -10.57 -0.72 1.09
C LYS A 51 -11.16 -0.33 -0.27
N ASP A 52 -11.93 0.75 -0.30
CA ASP A 52 -12.61 1.23 -1.51
C ASP A 52 -11.64 1.78 -2.57
N ASP A 53 -10.47 2.26 -2.13
CA ASP A 53 -9.42 2.75 -3.01
C ASP A 53 -8.47 1.65 -3.49
N PHE A 54 -8.53 0.46 -2.89
CA PHE A 54 -7.52 -0.57 -3.10
C PHE A 54 -7.44 -1.02 -4.56
N LYS A 55 -8.58 -1.31 -5.19
CA LYS A 55 -8.64 -1.69 -6.60
C LYS A 55 -8.17 -0.58 -7.52
N ARG A 56 -8.54 0.66 -7.22
CA ARG A 56 -8.12 1.83 -7.99
C ARG A 56 -6.61 2.07 -7.90
N ILE A 57 -6.02 1.88 -6.72
CA ILE A 57 -4.59 2.13 -6.48
C ILE A 57 -3.72 0.98 -6.98
N THR A 58 -4.15 -0.27 -6.76
CA THR A 58 -3.31 -1.47 -7.00
C THR A 58 -3.66 -2.25 -8.27
N GLY A 59 -4.87 -2.05 -8.80
CA GLY A 59 -5.44 -2.89 -9.87
C GLY A 59 -5.98 -4.25 -9.40
N LEU A 60 -5.83 -4.60 -8.12
CA LEU A 60 -6.25 -5.88 -7.55
C LEU A 60 -7.53 -5.73 -6.71
N ASP A 61 -8.36 -6.77 -6.65
CA ASP A 61 -9.46 -6.78 -5.69
C ASP A 61 -8.91 -6.85 -4.26
N TYR A 62 -9.62 -6.24 -3.31
CA TYR A 62 -9.15 -6.14 -1.91
C TYR A 62 -8.86 -7.49 -1.25
N LYS A 63 -9.67 -8.51 -1.57
CA LYS A 63 -9.49 -9.89 -1.10
C LYS A 63 -8.21 -10.54 -1.63
N ASP A 64 -7.67 -10.03 -2.73
CA ASP A 64 -6.51 -10.57 -3.44
C ASP A 64 -5.21 -9.84 -3.04
N HIS A 65 -5.22 -9.08 -1.95
CA HIS A 65 -4.09 -8.28 -1.48
C HIS A 65 -2.78 -9.08 -1.31
N MET A 66 -2.88 -10.38 -1.00
CA MET A 66 -1.72 -11.26 -0.84
C MET A 66 -0.94 -11.45 -2.15
N GLN A 67 -1.53 -11.20 -3.32
CA GLN A 67 -0.82 -11.31 -4.61
C GLN A 67 0.28 -10.25 -4.77
N LEU A 68 0.28 -9.20 -3.94
CA LEU A 68 1.34 -8.20 -3.91
C LEU A 68 2.60 -8.71 -3.21
N VAL A 69 2.50 -9.71 -2.34
CA VAL A 69 3.66 -10.21 -1.59
C VAL A 69 4.69 -10.80 -2.54
N ASP A 70 5.97 -10.52 -2.27
CA ASP A 70 7.13 -10.87 -3.08
C ASP A 70 7.09 -10.28 -4.50
N LYS A 71 6.32 -9.20 -4.68
CA LYS A 71 6.34 -8.41 -5.92
C LYS A 71 7.12 -7.13 -5.72
N GLU A 72 7.93 -6.83 -6.72
CA GLU A 72 8.49 -5.51 -6.88
C GLU A 72 7.40 -4.56 -7.38
N VAL A 73 7.30 -3.40 -6.77
CA VAL A 73 6.25 -2.42 -7.06
C VAL A 73 6.80 -1.03 -7.30
N ALA A 74 6.20 -0.34 -8.26
CA ALA A 74 6.37 1.08 -8.50
C ALA A 74 5.25 1.84 -7.78
N ILE A 75 5.63 2.86 -7.00
CA ILE A 75 4.73 3.63 -6.15
C ILE A 75 4.76 5.06 -6.66
N ASN A 76 3.59 5.64 -6.88
CA ASN A 76 3.45 7.01 -7.35
C ASN A 76 2.60 7.82 -6.38
N TYR A 77 3.06 9.03 -6.10
CA TYR A 77 2.33 10.02 -5.31
C TYR A 77 1.92 11.20 -6.20
N THR A 78 0.78 11.80 -5.90
CA THR A 78 0.32 13.06 -6.52
C THR A 78 0.10 14.09 -5.44
N LEU A 79 0.17 15.39 -5.79
CA LEU A 79 -0.06 16.47 -4.84
C LEU A 79 -1.55 16.86 -4.89
N VAL A 80 -2.21 16.76 -3.75
CA VAL A 80 -3.57 17.29 -3.52
C VAL A 80 -3.46 18.32 -2.41
N GLU A 81 -3.75 19.59 -2.71
CA GLU A 81 -3.62 20.70 -1.75
C GLU A 81 -2.22 20.76 -1.10
N ASN A 82 -1.16 20.58 -1.90
CA ASN A 82 0.24 20.50 -1.47
C ASN A 82 0.59 19.33 -0.53
N LYS A 83 -0.32 18.37 -0.35
CA LYS A 83 -0.06 17.14 0.41
C LYS A 83 0.17 15.96 -0.54
N PRO A 84 1.22 15.14 -0.35
CA PRO A 84 1.42 13.94 -1.13
C PRO A 84 0.33 12.92 -0.80
N VAL A 85 -0.36 12.45 -1.83
CA VAL A 85 -1.41 11.42 -1.76
C VAL A 85 -1.03 10.28 -2.69
N LEU A 86 -1.11 9.05 -2.18
CA LEU A 86 -0.84 7.86 -2.97
C LEU A 86 -1.80 7.77 -4.16
N SER A 87 -1.25 7.76 -5.37
CA SER A 87 -2.03 7.73 -6.61
C SER A 87 -2.09 6.33 -7.22
N SER A 88 -0.99 5.58 -7.19
CA SER A 88 -0.95 4.19 -7.66
C SER A 88 0.19 3.38 -7.06
N LEU A 89 0.00 2.07 -6.99
CA LEU A 89 0.99 1.06 -6.65
C LEU A 89 0.87 -0.07 -7.69
N ARG A 90 1.90 -0.30 -8.51
CA ARG A 90 1.82 -1.23 -9.63
C ARG A 90 2.92 -2.25 -9.55
N ILE A 91 2.59 -3.53 -9.79
CA ILE A 91 3.58 -4.59 -9.91
C ILE A 91 4.46 -4.29 -11.13
N VAL A 92 5.76 -4.23 -10.89
CA VAL A 92 6.77 -4.17 -11.95
C VAL A 92 7.10 -5.61 -12.29
N SER A 93 6.45 -6.16 -13.32
CA SER A 93 6.91 -7.42 -13.87
C SER A 93 8.31 -7.20 -14.46
N PRO A 94 9.29 -8.10 -14.22
CA PRO A 94 10.48 -8.09 -15.06
C PRO A 94 10.01 -8.26 -16.50
N GLY A 95 10.42 -7.33 -17.36
CA GLY A 95 10.12 -7.41 -18.80
C GLY A 95 10.54 -8.79 -19.32
N LYS A 96 9.68 -9.40 -20.14
CA LYS A 96 10.02 -10.62 -20.89
C LYS A 96 11.27 -10.41 -21.73
#